data_AF-A0A8B3LY05-F1
#
_entry.id   AF-A0A8B3LY05-F1
#
_cell.length_a   1.000
_cell.length_b   1.000
_cell.length_c   1.000
_cell.angle_alpha   90.00
_cell.angle_beta   90.00
_cell.angle_gamma   90.00
#
_symmetry.space_group_name_H-M   'P 1'
#
loop_
_entity.id
_entity.type
_entity.pdbx_description
1 polymer ?
#
loop_
_entity_poly.entity_id
_entity_poly.type
_entity_poly.pdbx_seq_one_letter_code
_entity_poly.pdbx_strand_id
1 'polypeptide(L)'
;MRLGGKLPAIVAAAFGLLLVGTNVQGSVVEAKNAQVTASTATQRVKLGLNKSVVIDLPSDAYDILVANPAVADAVTRTARRIYLFGKSVGETNIFVFGPNGEQIVSLDLAVERDVAGLEDYIRRFLPTSAIKVELLNDNVVLTGTVDTPLDAKRAVDLATIFVSGGEATTGQYSQTAAGGSAQSGVDIDNPDQERRTSKIVNLLQIIGDDQVTLKVT
;
A
#
# COMPACT_ATOMS: atom_id res chain seq x y z
N MET A 1 38.39 25.18 -80.63
CA MET A 1 38.76 25.83 -79.36
C MET A 1 37.84 27.05 -79.20
N ARG A 2 36.62 27.00 -78.63
CA ARG A 2 36.16 26.72 -77.23
C ARG A 2 37.07 27.43 -76.22
N LEU A 3 36.66 28.36 -75.36
CA LEU A 3 35.39 28.86 -74.79
C LEU A 3 35.77 30.26 -74.20
N GLY A 4 35.02 31.36 -74.16
CA GLY A 4 33.60 31.60 -73.96
C GLY A 4 33.47 32.65 -72.85
N GLY A 5 33.41 33.94 -73.21
CA GLY A 5 33.21 35.05 -72.28
C GLY A 5 31.73 35.39 -72.06
N LYS A 6 31.46 36.14 -70.97
CA LYS A 6 30.83 37.48 -70.97
C LYS A 6 30.19 37.81 -69.61
N LEU A 7 30.56 38.98 -69.09
CA LEU A 7 29.80 39.89 -68.21
C LEU A 7 29.13 40.96 -69.13
N PRO A 8 28.31 41.94 -68.67
CA PRO A 8 27.72 42.21 -67.34
C PRO A 8 26.24 42.70 -67.35
N ALA A 9 25.72 43.01 -66.14
CA ALA A 9 24.93 44.21 -65.75
C ALA A 9 23.39 44.35 -66.00
N ILE A 10 22.71 44.67 -64.88
CA ILE A 10 21.71 45.76 -64.64
C ILE A 10 20.18 45.46 -64.74
N VAL A 11 19.53 45.63 -63.56
CA VAL A 11 18.22 46.26 -63.23
C VAL A 11 16.89 45.65 -63.72
N ALA A 12 15.96 45.38 -62.78
CA ALA A 12 14.63 46.02 -62.67
C ALA A 12 13.69 45.25 -61.72
N ALA A 13 12.81 46.01 -61.06
CA ALA A 13 11.90 45.60 -60.00
C ALA A 13 10.46 45.36 -60.48
N ALA A 14 9.68 44.71 -59.60
CA ALA A 14 8.22 44.83 -59.37
C ALA A 14 7.21 43.95 -60.14
N PHE A 15 6.06 43.76 -59.47
CA PHE A 15 4.84 42.98 -59.76
C PHE A 15 4.95 41.46 -59.58
N GLY A 16 4.18 40.76 -58.75
CA GLY A 16 3.03 41.07 -57.90
C GLY A 16 2.13 39.85 -57.87
N LEU A 17 1.78 39.30 -56.69
CA LEU A 17 0.51 38.62 -56.50
C LEU A 17 0.18 38.47 -55.01
N LEU A 18 -1.00 38.98 -54.68
CA LEU A 18 -1.64 39.03 -53.36
C LEU A 18 -2.23 37.64 -53.05
N LEU A 19 -1.77 36.96 -52.00
CA LEU A 19 -2.51 35.87 -51.36
C LEU A 19 -3.01 36.33 -50.00
N VAL A 20 -4.33 36.51 -49.92
CA VAL A 20 -5.07 36.74 -48.68
C VAL A 20 -5.09 35.41 -47.91
N GLY A 21 -4.21 35.28 -46.92
CA GLY A 21 -4.28 34.23 -45.91
C GLY A 21 -5.11 34.70 -44.73
N THR A 22 -6.26 34.06 -44.50
CA THR A 22 -7.09 34.27 -43.31
C THR A 22 -6.32 33.82 -42.07
N ASN A 23 -5.92 34.78 -41.22
CA ASN A 23 -5.38 34.50 -39.90
C ASN A 23 -6.51 34.03 -38.98
N VAL A 24 -6.71 32.71 -38.90
CA VAL A 24 -7.49 32.12 -37.81
C VAL A 24 -6.59 32.14 -36.57
N GLN A 25 -6.79 33.13 -35.70
CA GLN A 25 -6.26 33.12 -34.34
C GLN A 25 -6.90 31.96 -33.58
N GLY A 26 -6.29 30.78 -33.67
CA GLY A 26 -6.54 29.69 -32.74
C GLY A 26 -5.92 30.05 -31.41
N SER A 27 -6.74 30.39 -30.43
CA SER A 27 -6.36 30.49 -29.03
C SER A 27 -5.86 29.12 -28.58
N VAL A 28 -4.54 28.89 -28.65
CA VAL A 28 -3.92 27.74 -28.01
C VAL A 28 -4.05 27.95 -26.51
N VAL A 29 -5.03 27.28 -25.91
CA VAL A 29 -5.15 27.14 -24.46
C VAL A 29 -3.91 26.38 -24.01
N GLU A 30 -2.98 27.11 -23.41
CA GLU A 30 -1.77 26.57 -22.83
C GLU A 30 -2.19 25.62 -21.70
N ALA A 31 -2.15 24.31 -21.99
CA ALA A 31 -2.40 23.28 -21.00
C ALA A 31 -1.31 23.42 -19.93
N LYS A 32 -1.70 24.00 -18.79
CA LYS A 32 -0.86 24.13 -17.61
C LYS A 32 -0.57 22.71 -17.11
N ASN A 33 0.56 22.14 -17.56
CA ASN A 33 1.00 20.83 -17.13
C ASN A 33 1.06 20.81 -15.60
N ALA A 34 0.34 19.88 -14.99
CA ALA A 34 0.39 19.65 -13.55
C ALA A 34 1.84 19.32 -13.16
N GLN A 35 2.56 20.29 -12.59
CA GLN A 35 3.87 20.05 -12.00
C GLN A 35 3.65 19.26 -10.71
N VAL A 36 4.12 18.00 -10.72
CA VAL A 36 4.20 17.18 -9.52
C VAL A 36 5.35 17.73 -8.67
N THR A 37 5.05 18.72 -7.84
CA THR A 37 6.01 19.27 -6.87
C THR A 37 6.06 18.35 -5.64
N ALA A 38 6.61 17.15 -5.80
CA ALA A 38 6.89 16.25 -4.68
C ALA A 38 8.22 16.67 -4.02
N SER A 39 8.17 17.71 -3.17
CA SER A 39 9.34 18.15 -2.38
C SER A 39 9.10 18.14 -0.87
N THR A 40 7.98 17.57 -0.42
CA THR A 40 7.69 17.39 1.00
C THR A 40 8.32 16.08 1.45
N ALA A 41 9.13 16.12 2.51
CA ALA A 41 9.75 14.93 3.07
C ALA A 41 8.66 13.92 3.49
N THR A 42 8.70 12.72 2.91
CA THR A 42 7.78 11.63 3.25
C THR A 42 8.26 10.91 4.51
N GLN A 43 7.40 10.84 5.52
CA GLN A 43 7.71 10.14 6.77
C GLN A 43 7.10 8.74 6.77
N ARG A 44 7.93 7.70 6.86
CA ARG A 44 7.45 6.33 6.98
C ARG A 44 7.07 6.01 8.42
N VAL A 45 5.85 5.51 8.62
CA VAL A 45 5.31 5.13 9.92
C VAL A 45 4.92 3.65 9.88
N LYS A 46 5.44 2.86 10.82
CA LYS A 46 5.01 1.48 11.02
C LYS A 46 3.92 1.42 12.07
N LEU A 47 2.81 0.77 11.74
CA LEU A 47 1.67 0.61 12.64
C LEU A 47 1.26 -0.86 12.71
N GLY A 48 0.93 -1.33 13.90
CA GLY A 48 0.37 -2.66 14.08
C GLY A 48 -1.11 -2.72 13.66
N LEU A 49 -1.54 -3.85 13.11
CA LEU A 49 -2.96 -4.13 12.90
C LEU A 49 -3.74 -3.97 14.22
N ASN A 50 -4.88 -3.28 14.16
CA ASN A 50 -5.72 -2.95 15.33
C ASN A 50 -5.01 -2.11 16.41
N LYS A 51 -3.89 -1.45 16.06
CA LYS A 51 -3.20 -0.48 16.93
C LYS A 51 -3.46 0.93 16.45
N SER A 52 -3.15 1.89 17.31
CA SER A 52 -3.18 3.31 16.98
C SER A 52 -1.88 4.00 17.39
N VAL A 53 -1.52 5.04 16.64
CA VAL A 53 -0.39 5.91 16.95
C VAL A 53 -0.84 7.36 16.87
N VAL A 54 -0.25 8.19 17.74
CA VAL A 54 -0.50 9.62 17.78
C VAL A 54 0.66 10.33 17.10
N ILE A 55 0.34 11.27 16.21
CA ILE A 55 1.33 12.09 15.53
C ILE A 55 1.01 13.55 15.79
N ASP A 56 2.02 14.28 16.27
CA ASP A 56 1.96 15.72 16.45
C ASP A 56 2.50 16.42 15.19
N LEU A 57 1.76 17.42 14.70
CA LEU A 57 2.06 18.14 13.48
C LEU A 57 2.82 19.46 13.73
N PRO A 58 3.70 19.86 12.80
CA PRO A 58 4.43 21.12 12.91
C PRO A 58 3.52 22.35 12.77
N SER A 59 2.41 22.26 12.05
CA SER A 59 1.42 23.31 11.83
C SER A 59 -0.01 22.76 11.87
N ASP A 60 -1.00 23.66 11.80
CA ASP A 60 -2.42 23.32 11.87
C ASP A 60 -2.88 22.63 10.59
N ALA A 61 -3.44 21.41 10.74
CA ALA A 61 -4.12 20.68 9.68
C ALA A 61 -5.54 21.20 9.48
N TYR A 62 -5.89 21.46 8.23
CA TYR A 62 -7.23 21.83 7.80
C TYR A 62 -7.94 20.67 7.08
N ASP A 63 -7.20 19.91 6.28
CA ASP A 63 -7.73 18.77 5.53
C ASP A 63 -6.77 17.56 5.56
N ILE A 64 -7.32 16.35 5.51
CA ILE A 64 -6.56 15.09 5.51
C ILE A 64 -7.11 14.16 4.46
N LEU A 65 -6.22 13.69 3.59
CA LEU A 65 -6.53 12.71 2.57
C LEU A 65 -5.84 11.39 2.90
N VAL A 66 -6.65 10.34 3.06
CA VAL A 66 -6.16 8.97 3.21
C VAL A 66 -6.32 8.24 1.88
N ALA A 67 -5.23 7.75 1.31
CA ALA A 67 -5.24 7.10 0.00
C ALA A 67 -6.10 5.83 -0.03
N ASN A 68 -6.02 5.02 1.04
CA ASN A 68 -6.84 3.83 1.21
C ASN A 68 -7.44 3.75 2.62
N PRO A 69 -8.73 4.10 2.81
CA PRO A 69 -9.41 4.08 4.11
C PRO A 69 -9.74 2.67 4.62
N ALA A 70 -9.63 1.64 3.77
CA ALA A 70 -9.80 0.25 4.18
C ALA A 70 -8.57 -0.29 4.94
N VAL A 71 -7.37 0.25 4.64
CA VAL A 71 -6.10 -0.11 5.30
C VAL A 71 -5.93 0.63 6.61
N ALA A 72 -6.13 1.96 6.60
CA ALA A 72 -5.99 2.77 7.78
C ALA A 72 -6.94 3.95 7.79
N ASP A 73 -7.14 4.53 8.96
CA ASP A 73 -7.98 5.69 9.17
C ASP A 73 -7.26 6.74 10.00
N ALA A 74 -7.56 8.00 9.76
CA ALA A 74 -6.92 9.14 10.40
C ALA A 74 -7.99 10.06 10.98
N VAL A 75 -7.95 10.25 12.30
CA VAL A 75 -8.90 11.13 13.01
C VAL A 75 -8.13 12.25 13.68
N THR A 76 -8.47 13.49 13.34
CA THR A 76 -7.97 14.67 14.04
C THR A 76 -8.68 14.82 15.37
N ARG A 77 -7.88 14.94 16.44
CA ARG A 77 -8.42 15.34 17.75
C ARG A 77 -8.26 16.85 17.99
N THR A 78 -7.19 17.42 17.45
CA THR A 78 -6.95 18.88 17.41
C THR A 78 -6.29 19.22 16.08
N ALA A 79 -6.22 20.50 15.73
CA ALA A 79 -5.55 20.96 14.50
C ALA A 79 -4.09 20.48 14.38
N ARG A 80 -3.44 20.13 15.50
CA ARG A 80 -2.03 19.69 15.51
C ARG A 80 -1.81 18.26 15.95
N ARG A 81 -2.87 17.49 16.20
CA ARG A 81 -2.76 16.11 16.70
C ARG A 81 -3.70 15.17 15.95
N ILE A 82 -3.09 14.20 15.26
CA ILE A 82 -3.78 13.17 14.49
C ILE A 82 -3.61 11.82 15.18
N TYR A 83 -4.70 11.06 15.26
CA TYR A 83 -4.70 9.64 15.60
C TYR A 83 -4.78 8.83 14.32
N LEU A 84 -3.82 7.94 14.11
CA LEU A 84 -3.85 6.97 13.02
C LEU A 84 -4.26 5.60 13.56
N PHE A 85 -5.16 4.92 12.86
CA PHE A 85 -5.68 3.61 13.20
C PHE A 85 -5.44 2.62 12.06
N GLY A 86 -4.78 1.50 12.36
CA GLY A 86 -4.56 0.42 11.39
C GLY A 86 -5.75 -0.52 11.39
N LYS A 87 -6.52 -0.55 10.29
CA LYS A 87 -7.74 -1.37 10.14
C LYS A 87 -7.47 -2.70 9.46
N SER A 88 -6.66 -2.70 8.41
CA SER A 88 -6.24 -3.92 7.70
C SER A 88 -4.76 -3.85 7.33
N VAL A 89 -4.17 -5.02 7.05
CA VAL A 89 -2.75 -5.14 6.73
C VAL A 89 -2.49 -4.62 5.31
N GLY A 90 -1.43 -3.84 5.14
CA GLY A 90 -1.03 -3.27 3.86
C GLY A 90 -0.31 -1.93 3.99
N GLU A 91 -0.02 -1.31 2.86
CA GLU A 91 0.59 0.01 2.79
C GLU A 91 -0.43 1.03 2.27
N THR A 92 -0.41 2.24 2.83
CA THR A 92 -1.26 3.36 2.42
C THR A 92 -0.56 4.69 2.69
N ASN A 93 -0.97 5.72 1.97
CA ASN A 93 -0.38 7.05 2.10
C ASN A 93 -1.41 8.02 2.68
N ILE A 94 -0.95 8.92 3.55
CA ILE A 94 -1.78 9.95 4.17
C ILE A 94 -1.15 11.31 3.89
N PHE A 95 -1.94 12.21 3.34
CA PHE A 95 -1.56 13.58 3.05
C PHE A 95 -2.29 14.52 3.98
N VAL A 96 -1.55 15.44 4.60
CA VAL A 96 -2.09 16.45 5.51
C VAL A 96 -1.92 17.81 4.86
N PHE A 97 -3.02 18.54 4.71
CA PHE A 97 -3.05 19.86 4.11
C PHE A 97 -3.36 20.95 5.13
N GLY A 98 -2.70 22.08 4.97
CA GLY A 98 -2.89 23.27 5.80
C GLY A 98 -4.05 24.15 5.33
N PRO A 99 -4.35 25.23 6.07
CA PRO A 99 -5.44 26.15 5.75
C PRO A 99 -5.29 26.84 4.39
N ASN A 100 -4.07 26.95 3.86
CA ASN A 100 -3.82 27.54 2.54
C ASN A 100 -3.82 26.50 1.40
N GLY A 101 -4.21 25.25 1.66
CA GLY A 101 -4.16 24.14 0.69
C GLY A 101 -2.75 23.62 0.40
N GLU A 102 -1.76 24.06 1.16
CA GLU A 102 -0.38 23.56 1.08
C GLU A 102 -0.26 22.18 1.74
N GLN A 103 0.52 21.28 1.14
CA GLN A 103 0.81 19.99 1.74
C GLN A 103 1.82 20.18 2.88
N ILE A 104 1.39 19.93 4.12
CA ILE A 104 2.23 20.06 5.32
C ILE A 104 3.07 18.80 5.50
N VAL A 105 2.44 17.62 5.45
CA VAL A 105 3.08 16.33 5.71
C VAL A 105 2.56 15.28 4.72
N SER A 106 3.45 14.41 4.25
CA SER A 106 3.12 13.14 3.61
C SER A 106 3.63 12.00 4.47
N LEU A 107 2.73 11.07 4.81
CA LEU A 107 3.04 9.90 5.61
C LEU A 107 2.83 8.64 4.79
N ASP A 108 3.85 7.79 4.75
CA ASP A 108 3.75 6.43 4.22
C ASP A 108 3.50 5.50 5.40
N LEU A 109 2.29 4.97 5.49
CA LEU A 109 1.88 4.09 6.55
C LEU A 109 1.99 2.63 6.10
N ALA A 110 2.82 1.86 6.80
CA ALA A 110 2.87 0.41 6.68
C ALA A 110 2.14 -0.21 7.87
N VAL A 111 0.96 -0.78 7.62
CA VAL A 111 0.20 -1.54 8.61
C VAL A 111 0.64 -2.99 8.52
N GLU A 112 1.45 -3.41 9.48
CA GLU A 112 1.97 -4.77 9.60
C GLU A 112 1.18 -5.51 10.69
N ARG A 113 1.07 -6.84 10.57
CA ARG A 113 0.48 -7.64 11.65
C ARG A 113 1.48 -7.73 12.80
N ASP A 114 1.01 -7.43 14.01
CA ASP A 114 1.83 -7.62 15.20
C ASP A 114 1.85 -9.11 15.55
N VAL A 115 2.95 -9.78 15.21
CA VAL A 115 3.23 -11.15 15.69
C VAL A 115 4.17 -11.17 16.88
N ALA A 116 4.46 -10.01 17.49
CA ALA A 116 5.22 -9.98 18.73
C ALA A 116 4.42 -10.77 19.77
N GLY A 117 4.97 -11.93 20.15
CA GLY A 117 4.32 -12.88 21.04
C GLY A 117 3.90 -14.20 20.40
N LEU A 118 3.79 -14.31 19.07
CA LEU A 118 3.56 -15.63 18.44
C LEU A 118 4.72 -16.58 18.77
N GLU A 119 5.96 -16.08 18.72
CA GLU A 119 7.13 -16.85 19.12
C GLU A 119 7.06 -17.30 20.60
N ASP A 120 6.61 -16.43 21.51
CA ASP A 120 6.44 -16.78 22.92
C ASP A 120 5.35 -17.82 23.14
N TYR A 121 4.24 -17.73 22.39
CA TYR A 121 3.19 -18.75 22.40
C TYR A 121 3.72 -20.09 21.90
N ILE A 122 4.42 -20.10 20.77
CA ILE A 122 5.01 -21.34 20.21
C ILE A 122 5.99 -21.94 21.22
N ARG A 123 6.90 -21.16 21.81
CA ARG A 123 7.84 -21.63 22.83
C ARG A 123 7.16 -22.18 24.07
N ARG A 124 6.00 -21.66 24.45
CA ARG A 124 5.23 -22.15 25.61
C ARG A 124 4.62 -23.53 25.36
N PHE A 125 4.22 -23.84 24.13
CA PHE A 125 3.65 -25.14 23.76
C PHE A 125 4.70 -26.14 23.25
N LEU A 126 5.80 -25.66 22.67
CA LEU A 126 6.91 -26.45 22.13
C LEU A 126 8.24 -25.99 22.76
N PRO A 127 8.45 -26.23 24.07
CA PRO A 127 9.63 -25.73 24.77
C PRO A 127 10.94 -26.41 24.35
N THR A 128 10.88 -27.60 23.76
CA THR A 128 12.06 -28.34 23.28
C THR A 128 12.51 -27.89 21.89
N SER A 129 11.63 -27.23 21.13
CA SER A 129 11.89 -26.81 19.76
C SER A 129 12.43 -25.37 19.72
N ALA A 130 13.44 -25.13 18.90
CA ALA A 130 14.01 -23.80 18.67
C ALA A 130 13.41 -23.19 17.41
N ILE A 131 12.22 -22.60 17.55
CA ILE A 131 11.46 -22.00 16.45
C ILE A 131 11.58 -20.48 16.51
N LYS A 132 11.88 -19.85 15.36
CA LYS A 132 11.84 -18.41 15.14
C LYS A 132 10.73 -18.05 14.17
N VAL A 133 10.14 -16.88 14.38
CA VAL A 133 9.02 -16.38 13.57
C VAL A 133 9.45 -15.08 12.92
N GLU A 134 9.35 -15.02 11.60
CA GLU A 134 9.64 -13.81 10.81
C GLU A 134 8.44 -13.42 9.95
N LEU A 135 8.28 -12.12 9.72
CA LEU A 135 7.26 -11.59 8.80
C LEU A 135 7.90 -11.15 7.50
N LEU A 136 7.35 -11.65 6.39
CA LEU A 136 7.78 -11.29 5.05
C LEU A 136 6.54 -10.96 4.19
N ASN A 137 6.34 -9.67 3.91
CA ASN A 137 5.23 -9.17 3.07
C ASN A 137 3.89 -9.82 3.45
N ASP A 138 3.51 -9.73 4.72
CA ASP A 138 2.28 -10.30 5.32
C ASP A 138 2.25 -11.83 5.48
N ASN A 139 3.31 -12.54 5.07
CA ASN A 139 3.45 -13.98 5.28
C ASN A 139 4.26 -14.26 6.54
N VAL A 140 3.86 -15.28 7.27
CA VAL A 140 4.58 -15.75 8.46
C VAL A 140 5.54 -16.86 8.04
N VAL A 141 6.82 -16.65 8.26
CA VAL A 141 7.87 -17.63 8.00
C VAL A 141 8.31 -18.25 9.32
N LEU A 142 8.18 -19.57 9.42
CA LEU A 142 8.63 -20.34 10.56
C LEU A 142 9.99 -20.96 10.22
N THR A 143 11.03 -20.63 11.00
CA THR A 143 12.38 -21.15 10.80
C THR A 143 12.91 -21.78 12.09
N GLY A 144 13.94 -22.63 11.98
CA GLY A 144 14.59 -23.25 13.13
C GLY A 144 14.45 -24.78 13.15
N THR A 145 14.59 -25.38 14.33
CA THR A 145 14.67 -26.84 14.50
C THR A 145 13.58 -27.38 15.42
N VAL A 146 13.03 -28.53 15.06
CA VAL A 146 12.01 -29.27 15.82
C VAL A 146 12.42 -30.74 15.98
N ASP A 147 12.02 -31.34 17.10
CA ASP A 147 12.39 -32.72 17.42
C ASP A 147 11.59 -33.74 16.59
N THR A 148 10.31 -33.47 16.32
CA THR A 148 9.45 -34.42 15.61
C THR A 148 8.65 -33.76 14.48
N PRO A 149 8.23 -34.53 13.45
CA PRO A 149 7.30 -34.03 12.44
C PRO A 149 5.96 -33.56 13.02
N LEU A 150 5.54 -34.17 14.14
CA LEU A 150 4.32 -33.79 14.85
C LEU A 150 4.42 -32.37 15.44
N ASP A 151 5.59 -32.02 15.99
CA ASP A 151 5.82 -30.69 16.54
C ASP A 151 5.93 -29.63 15.44
N ALA A 152 6.52 -29.98 14.30
CA ALA A 152 6.49 -29.13 13.10
C ALA A 152 5.06 -28.78 12.68
N LYS A 153 4.17 -29.78 12.64
CA LYS A 153 2.76 -29.59 12.31
C LYS A 153 2.06 -28.70 13.35
N ARG A 154 2.26 -28.96 14.63
CA ARG A 154 1.69 -28.15 15.72
C ARG A 154 2.11 -26.69 15.63
N ALA A 155 3.38 -26.41 15.30
CA ALA A 155 3.87 -25.04 15.12
C ALA A 155 3.13 -24.31 13.98
N VAL A 156 2.92 -25.00 12.85
CA VAL A 156 2.16 -24.45 11.70
C VAL A 156 0.70 -24.21 12.08
N ASP A 157 0.07 -25.15 12.80
CA ASP A 157 -1.33 -25.01 13.24
C ASP A 157 -1.48 -23.81 14.19
N LEU A 158 -0.58 -23.65 15.16
CA LEU A 158 -0.58 -22.50 16.09
C LEU A 158 -0.38 -21.17 15.36
N ALA A 159 0.57 -21.11 14.41
CA ALA A 159 0.78 -19.92 13.59
C ALA A 159 -0.47 -19.60 12.76
N THR A 160 -1.12 -20.61 12.19
CA THR A 160 -2.36 -20.44 11.42
C THR A 160 -3.48 -19.88 12.26
N ILE A 161 -3.71 -20.40 13.47
CA ILE A 161 -4.74 -19.89 14.39
C ILE A 161 -4.45 -18.45 14.81
N PHE A 162 -3.19 -18.12 15.09
CA PHE A 162 -2.81 -16.76 15.49
C PHE A 162 -3.05 -15.73 14.37
N VAL A 163 -2.69 -16.11 13.14
CA VAL A 163 -2.84 -15.24 11.96
C VAL A 163 -4.31 -15.09 11.58
N SER A 164 -5.05 -16.19 11.47
CA SER A 164 -6.47 -16.20 11.08
C SER A 164 -7.40 -15.63 12.17
N GLY A 165 -7.10 -15.86 13.45
CA GLY A 165 -7.87 -15.31 14.57
C GLY A 165 -7.87 -13.78 14.57
N GLY A 166 -6.75 -13.16 14.18
CA GLY A 166 -6.67 -11.71 14.00
C GLY A 166 -7.30 -11.19 12.70
N GLU A 167 -7.57 -12.04 11.70
CA GLU A 167 -8.31 -11.67 10.47
C GLU A 167 -9.82 -11.69 10.71
N ALA A 168 -10.32 -12.62 11.53
CA ALA A 168 -11.75 -12.78 11.80
C ALA A 168 -12.38 -11.60 12.58
N THR A 169 -11.63 -10.92 13.44
CA THR A 169 -12.15 -9.80 14.25
C THR A 169 -12.41 -8.52 13.43
N THR A 170 -11.73 -8.34 12.29
CA THR A 170 -11.86 -7.13 11.48
C THR A 170 -13.18 -7.07 10.69
N GLY A 171 -13.79 -8.20 10.35
CA GLY A 171 -15.01 -8.26 9.52
C GLY A 171 -16.31 -7.87 10.24
N GLN A 172 -16.32 -7.84 11.58
CA GLN A 172 -17.56 -7.67 12.35
C GLN A 172 -18.06 -6.21 12.39
N TYR A 173 -17.21 -5.22 12.07
CA TYR A 173 -17.53 -3.79 12.24
C TYR A 173 -18.20 -3.11 11.04
N SER A 174 -18.36 -3.81 9.90
CA SER A 174 -19.05 -3.27 8.72
C SER A 174 -20.48 -3.78 8.58
N GLN A 175 -21.24 -3.84 9.67
CA GLN A 175 -22.68 -4.14 9.63
C GLN A 175 -23.45 -3.30 10.65
N THR A 176 -23.41 -1.96 10.53
CA THR A 176 -24.49 -1.14 11.08
C THR A 176 -24.50 0.26 10.45
N ALA A 177 -25.53 0.49 9.61
CA ALA A 177 -26.28 1.73 9.39
C ALA A 177 -26.34 2.23 7.94
N ALA A 178 -27.45 1.91 7.26
CA ALA A 178 -28.32 2.92 6.64
C ALA A 178 -29.68 2.28 6.36
N GLY A 179 -30.71 2.74 7.08
CA GLY A 179 -32.10 2.34 6.84
C GLY A 179 -32.62 2.88 5.50
N GLY A 180 -33.35 2.04 4.78
CA GLY A 180 -34.06 2.41 3.55
C GLY A 180 -35.00 1.28 3.12
N SER A 181 -36.29 1.49 3.38
CA SER A 181 -37.51 0.79 2.90
C SER A 181 -37.40 -0.57 2.17
N ALA A 182 -38.18 -1.53 2.65
CA ALA A 182 -38.34 -2.94 2.24
C ALA A 182 -38.86 -3.23 0.81
N GLN A 183 -38.61 -2.37 -0.18
CA GLN A 183 -39.07 -2.56 -1.57
C GLN A 183 -38.02 -2.10 -2.60
N SER A 184 -36.77 -2.50 -2.40
CA SER A 184 -35.75 -2.55 -3.46
C SER A 184 -34.73 -3.57 -3.02
N GLY A 185 -34.70 -4.71 -3.71
CA GLY A 185 -33.63 -5.68 -3.56
C GLY A 185 -32.33 -4.98 -3.93
N VAL A 186 -31.55 -4.63 -2.91
CA VAL A 186 -30.13 -4.37 -3.11
C VAL A 186 -29.51 -5.75 -3.24
N ASP A 187 -29.09 -6.10 -4.45
CA ASP A 187 -28.02 -7.06 -4.60
C ASP A 187 -26.84 -6.45 -3.83
N ILE A 188 -26.65 -6.92 -2.59
CA ILE A 188 -25.39 -6.71 -1.87
C ILE A 188 -24.41 -7.61 -2.62
N ASP A 189 -24.01 -7.15 -3.80
CA ASP A 189 -22.74 -7.54 -4.36
C ASP A 189 -21.74 -7.00 -3.35
N ASN A 190 -21.36 -7.87 -2.42
CA ASN A 190 -20.15 -7.70 -1.65
C ASN A 190 -19.06 -8.17 -2.61
N PRO A 191 -18.40 -7.27 -3.36
CA PRO A 191 -17.19 -7.64 -4.07
C PRO A 191 -16.20 -7.98 -2.99
N ASP A 192 -16.20 -9.24 -2.57
CA ASP A 192 -15.17 -9.83 -1.75
C ASP A 192 -13.88 -9.73 -2.57
N GLN A 193 -13.27 -8.56 -2.46
CA GLN A 193 -11.89 -8.25 -2.72
C GLN A 193 -11.12 -9.47 -2.26
N GLU A 194 -10.36 -10.07 -3.17
CA GLU A 194 -9.41 -11.14 -2.91
C GLU A 194 -8.69 -10.84 -1.60
N ARG A 195 -9.20 -11.37 -0.49
CA ARG A 195 -8.63 -11.10 0.82
C ARG A 195 -7.24 -11.67 0.70
N ARG A 196 -6.23 -10.81 0.81
CA ARG A 196 -4.83 -11.23 0.82
C ARG A 196 -4.71 -12.18 2.01
N THR A 197 -4.81 -13.47 1.72
CA THR A 197 -4.75 -14.51 2.72
C THR A 197 -3.29 -14.61 3.12
N SER A 198 -3.03 -14.33 4.39
CA SER A 198 -1.70 -14.46 4.97
C SER A 198 -1.25 -15.92 4.85
N LYS A 199 -0.14 -16.20 4.18
CA LYS A 199 0.37 -17.58 4.05
C LYS A 199 1.37 -17.87 5.15
N ILE A 200 1.38 -19.12 5.61
CA ILE A 200 2.37 -19.65 6.54
C ILE A 200 3.38 -20.44 5.70
N VAL A 201 4.65 -20.02 5.74
CA VAL A 201 5.75 -20.71 5.10
C VAL A 201 6.51 -21.50 6.16
N ASN A 202 6.45 -22.83 6.06
CA ASN A 202 7.16 -23.72 6.97
C ASN A 202 8.57 -24.02 6.43
N LEU A 203 9.60 -23.50 7.11
CA LEU A 203 11.02 -23.80 6.85
C LEU A 203 11.67 -24.48 8.06
N LEU A 204 10.88 -25.18 8.89
CA LEU A 204 11.38 -25.91 10.05
C LEU A 204 12.16 -27.16 9.62
N GLN A 205 13.31 -27.37 10.27
CA GLN A 205 14.13 -28.56 10.09
C GLN A 205 13.83 -29.57 11.19
N ILE A 206 13.52 -30.81 10.81
CA ILE A 206 13.28 -31.90 11.75
C ILE A 206 14.62 -32.58 12.03
N ILE A 207 15.05 -32.58 13.28
CA ILE A 207 16.33 -33.16 13.71
C ILE A 207 16.19 -34.53 14.37
N GLY A 208 14.98 -34.93 14.78
CA GLY A 208 14.75 -36.27 15.33
C GLY A 208 14.62 -37.33 14.25
N ASP A 209 14.99 -38.56 14.61
CA ASP A 209 15.00 -39.70 13.71
C ASP A 209 13.63 -39.93 13.06
N ASP A 210 13.56 -39.80 11.73
CA ASP A 210 12.41 -40.21 10.94
C ASP A 210 12.29 -41.74 11.05
N GLN A 211 11.51 -42.22 12.00
CA GLN A 211 11.33 -43.65 12.25
C GLN A 211 10.48 -44.24 11.13
N VAL A 212 11.12 -44.59 10.01
CA VAL A 212 10.51 -45.39 8.95
C VAL A 212 10.31 -46.79 9.47
N THR A 213 9.10 -47.11 9.92
CA THR A 213 8.74 -48.47 10.34
C THR A 213 8.69 -49.36 9.09
N LEU A 214 9.81 -50.03 8.79
CA LEU A 214 9.85 -51.05 7.76
C LEU A 214 9.19 -52.33 8.29
N LYS A 215 7.99 -52.63 7.79
CA LYS A 215 7.34 -53.92 8.04
C LYS A 215 7.99 -54.96 7.13
N VAL A 216 8.97 -55.70 7.63
CA VAL A 216 9.53 -56.88 6.95
C VAL A 216 8.50 -58.01 7.09
N THR A 217 8.01 -58.53 5.97
CA THR A 217 7.26 -59.80 5.89
C THR A 217 8.02 -60.73 4.96
#